data_AF-W9Z987-F1
#
_entry.id   AF-W9Z987-F1
#
_cell.length_a   1.000
_cell.length_b   1.000
_cell.length_c   1.000
_cell.angle_alpha   90.00
_cell.angle_beta   90.00
_cell.angle_gamma   90.00
#
_symmetry.space_group_name_H-M   'P 1'
#
loop_
_entity.id
_entity.type
_entity.pdbx_description
1 polymer ?
#
loop_
_entity_poly.entity_id
_entity_poly.type
_entity_poly.pdbx_seq_one_letter_code
_entity_poly.pdbx_strand_id
1 'polypeptide(L)'
;MIVAPGHPADGKQDLKNNGNEESARLIIDQDLQERSDLPCDTGSKRSALEVAFPLLDFSVLAEDWYTKDGPRAANDSAVAAQAKRFRERLRDTVRDIHGSEDLANMPKNIVVVTHGVFMKYLCGDMTIDLPKAGWRTFAIADGVDSEAVLNPIE
;
A
#
# COMPACT_ATOMS: atom_id res chain seq x y z
N MET A 1 1.30 -2.26 -3.13
CA MET A 1 0.77 -1.24 -4.08
C MET A 1 -0.56 -0.73 -3.57
N ILE A 2 -0.79 0.59 -3.56
CA ILE A 2 -2.08 1.19 -3.22
C ILE A 2 -2.71 1.75 -4.51
N VAL A 3 -3.98 1.48 -4.74
CA VAL A 3 -4.78 2.11 -5.79
C VAL A 3 -5.88 2.93 -5.14
N ALA A 4 -5.95 4.22 -5.44
CA ALA A 4 -6.92 5.17 -4.91
C ALA A 4 -7.62 5.92 -6.06
N PRO A 5 -8.75 6.61 -5.84
CA PRO A 5 -9.34 7.48 -6.85
C PRO A 5 -8.40 8.65 -7.19
N GLY A 6 -8.32 9.06 -8.46
CA GLY A 6 -7.41 10.11 -8.94
C GLY A 6 -8.10 11.33 -9.55
N HIS A 7 -7.51 12.50 -9.33
CA HIS A 7 -7.64 13.74 -10.13
C HIS A 7 -6.20 14.20 -10.44
N PRO A 8 -5.91 14.81 -11.62
CA PRO A 8 -4.56 15.24 -11.98
C PRO A 8 -3.98 16.17 -10.92
N ALA A 9 -2.95 15.70 -10.23
CA ALA A 9 -2.10 16.51 -9.38
C ALA A 9 -0.64 16.18 -9.70
N ASP A 10 0.18 17.21 -9.85
CA ASP A 10 1.59 17.12 -10.23
C ASP A 10 2.33 16.06 -9.39
N GLY A 11 2.96 15.10 -10.10
CA GLY A 11 3.87 14.13 -9.52
C GLY A 11 3.29 12.79 -9.06
N LYS A 12 2.06 12.40 -9.47
CA LYS A 12 1.48 11.08 -9.17
C LYS A 12 1.00 10.35 -10.43
N GLN A 13 1.16 9.03 -10.45
CA GLN A 13 0.84 8.19 -11.62
C GLN A 13 -0.66 7.89 -11.69
N ASP A 14 -1.29 8.29 -12.79
CA ASP A 14 -2.68 8.00 -13.09
C ASP A 14 -2.79 6.76 -13.99
N LEU A 15 -3.47 5.73 -13.50
CA LEU A 15 -3.94 4.60 -14.30
C LEU A 15 -5.15 5.05 -15.10
N LYS A 16 -4.98 5.16 -16.42
CA LYS A 16 -6.07 5.41 -17.35
C LYS A 16 -6.75 4.09 -17.71
N ASN A 17 -8.06 4.02 -17.53
CA ASN A 17 -8.85 2.92 -18.07
C ASN A 17 -9.09 3.16 -19.56
N ASN A 18 -9.03 2.11 -20.39
CA ASN A 18 -9.18 2.18 -21.85
C ASN A 18 -10.61 2.60 -22.27
N GLY A 19 -10.96 3.88 -22.09
CA GLY A 19 -12.20 4.49 -22.59
C GLY A 19 -13.09 5.20 -21.56
N ASN A 20 -12.74 5.22 -20.26
CA ASN A 20 -13.51 5.93 -19.24
C ASN A 20 -12.65 7.01 -18.56
N GLU A 21 -13.22 8.19 -18.29
CA GLU A 21 -12.56 9.35 -17.68
C GLU A 21 -12.20 9.16 -16.19
N GLU A 22 -12.53 8.02 -15.57
CA GLU A 22 -12.16 7.72 -14.19
C GLU A 22 -10.72 7.20 -14.11
N SER A 23 -9.78 8.07 -13.75
CA SER A 23 -8.40 7.72 -13.44
C SER A 23 -8.27 7.19 -12.01
N ALA A 24 -7.59 6.05 -11.85
CA ALA A 24 -7.16 5.58 -10.54
C ALA A 24 -5.72 6.03 -10.29
N ARG A 25 -5.45 6.64 -9.14
CA ARG A 25 -4.11 6.99 -8.70
C ARG A 25 -3.40 5.77 -8.14
N LEU A 26 -2.21 5.49 -8.67
CA LEU A 26 -1.34 4.42 -8.21
C LEU A 26 -0.26 4.96 -7.27
N ILE A 27 -0.09 4.32 -6.11
CA ILE A 27 0.98 4.63 -5.15
C ILE A 27 1.80 3.37 -4.88
N ILE A 28 3.09 3.47 -5.11
CA ILE A 28 4.07 2.43 -4.80
C ILE A 28 4.54 2.64 -3.37
N ASP A 29 4.55 1.57 -2.57
CA ASP A 29 4.95 1.62 -1.17
C ASP A 29 5.84 0.42 -0.83
N GLN A 30 7.04 0.72 -0.36
CA GLN A 30 8.07 -0.27 -0.04
C GLN A 30 7.78 -1.10 1.21
N ASP A 31 6.94 -0.62 2.14
CA ASP A 31 6.60 -1.36 3.37
C ASP A 31 5.51 -2.42 3.11
N LEU A 32 4.99 -2.55 1.88
CA LEU A 32 3.96 -3.55 1.50
C LEU A 32 4.53 -4.90 1.01
N GLN A 33 5.84 -5.13 1.14
CA GLN A 33 6.50 -6.38 0.71
C GLN A 33 6.11 -7.57 1.61
N GLU A 34 6.22 -8.80 1.08
CA GLU A 34 6.08 -10.01 1.90
C GLU A 34 7.17 -10.08 2.98
N ARG A 35 6.93 -10.81 4.06
CA ARG A 35 7.84 -10.83 5.20
C ARG A 35 9.20 -11.48 4.94
N SER A 36 9.30 -12.47 4.06
CA SER A 36 10.48 -13.35 3.99
C SER A 36 11.62 -12.76 3.15
N ASP A 37 12.81 -13.31 3.30
CA ASP A 37 14.01 -13.01 2.51
C ASP A 37 14.22 -13.98 1.34
N LEU A 38 13.22 -14.81 1.02
CA LEU A 38 13.26 -15.64 -0.16
C LEU A 38 13.34 -14.73 -1.41
N PRO A 39 14.07 -15.14 -2.46
CA PRO A 39 14.21 -14.33 -3.67
C PRO A 39 12.89 -13.92 -4.33
N CYS A 40 11.81 -14.69 -4.13
CA CYS A 40 10.47 -14.38 -4.64
C CYS A 40 9.70 -13.34 -3.80
N ASP A 41 10.14 -13.09 -2.57
CA ASP A 41 9.50 -12.19 -1.60
C ASP A 41 10.27 -10.86 -1.44
N THR A 42 11.40 -10.74 -2.11
CA THR A 42 12.20 -9.51 -2.23
C THR A 42 11.88 -8.76 -3.51
N GLY A 43 12.01 -7.44 -3.47
CA GLY A 43 11.89 -6.59 -4.64
C GLY A 43 13.04 -6.69 -5.64
N SER A 44 13.01 -5.83 -6.66
CA SER A 44 14.10 -5.60 -7.61
C SER A 44 14.69 -4.21 -7.45
N LYS A 45 15.93 -4.01 -7.90
CA LYS A 45 16.54 -2.66 -7.98
C LYS A 45 15.63 -1.72 -8.76
N ARG A 46 15.59 -0.44 -8.35
CA ARG A 46 14.78 0.59 -9.01
C ARG A 46 15.01 0.64 -10.52
N SER A 47 16.27 0.61 -10.95
CA SER A 47 16.63 0.63 -12.38
C SER A 47 16.08 -0.56 -13.17
N ALA A 48 15.98 -1.75 -12.56
CA ALA A 48 15.38 -2.91 -13.21
C ALA A 48 13.85 -2.75 -13.33
N LEU A 49 13.21 -2.17 -12.31
CA LEU A 49 11.78 -1.88 -12.33
C LEU A 49 11.42 -0.80 -13.36
N GLU A 50 12.20 0.26 -13.46
CA GLU A 50 11.99 1.34 -14.45
C GLU A 50 12.13 0.82 -15.90
N VAL A 51 13.01 -0.16 -16.14
CA VAL A 51 13.12 -0.83 -17.45
C VAL A 51 11.91 -1.71 -17.72
N ALA A 52 11.45 -2.48 -16.73
CA ALA A 52 10.33 -3.41 -16.89
C ALA A 52 8.97 -2.71 -16.98
N PHE A 53 8.82 -1.58 -16.28
CA PHE A 53 7.58 -0.82 -16.14
C PHE A 53 7.85 0.67 -16.40
N PRO A 54 8.14 1.07 -17.66
CA PRO A 54 8.61 2.42 -17.99
C PRO A 54 7.56 3.53 -17.79
N LEU A 55 6.30 3.15 -17.56
CA LEU A 55 5.21 4.09 -17.28
C LEU A 55 4.98 4.29 -15.78
N LEU A 56 5.71 3.55 -14.94
CA LEU A 56 5.61 3.65 -13.49
C LEU A 56 6.81 4.44 -12.94
N ASP A 57 6.53 5.36 -12.03
CA ASP A 57 7.52 6.12 -11.27
C ASP A 57 7.84 5.39 -9.95
N PHE A 58 9.11 5.03 -9.79
CA PHE A 58 9.64 4.33 -8.63
C PHE A 58 10.53 5.22 -7.75
N SER A 59 10.53 6.54 -7.97
CA SER A 59 11.36 7.51 -7.25
C SER A 59 11.16 7.49 -5.74
N VAL A 60 9.96 7.11 -5.29
CA VAL A 60 9.59 6.99 -3.87
C VAL A 60 10.27 5.82 -3.14
N LEU A 61 10.78 4.82 -3.87
CA LEU A 61 11.46 3.67 -3.27
C LEU A 61 12.86 4.05 -2.82
N ALA A 62 13.31 3.67 -1.63
CA ALA A 62 14.72 3.81 -1.27
C ALA A 62 15.63 3.01 -2.22
N GLU A 63 16.91 3.38 -2.36
CA GLU A 63 17.86 2.66 -3.23
C GLU A 63 17.97 1.17 -2.86
N ASP A 64 17.92 0.89 -1.57
CA ASP A 64 18.00 -0.42 -0.93
C ASP A 64 16.62 -0.99 -0.54
N TRP A 65 15.52 -0.48 -1.10
CA TRP A 65 14.17 -0.89 -0.67
C TRP A 65 13.91 -2.41 -0.77
N TYR A 66 14.63 -3.10 -1.66
CA TYR A 66 14.47 -4.52 -1.96
C TYR A 66 15.26 -5.43 -1.02
N THR A 67 16.11 -4.90 -0.13
CA THR A 67 16.86 -5.68 0.85
C THR A 67 16.02 -5.97 2.10
N LYS A 68 16.25 -7.14 2.71
CA LYS A 68 15.60 -7.59 3.94
C LYS A 68 16.49 -7.41 5.16
N ASP A 69 16.88 -6.17 5.40
CA ASP A 69 17.72 -5.74 6.51
C ASP A 69 17.15 -4.50 7.21
N GLY A 70 17.70 -4.20 8.39
CA GLY A 70 17.34 -3.02 9.18
C GLY A 70 15.81 -2.84 9.35
N PRO A 71 15.24 -1.67 8.98
CA PRO A 71 13.80 -1.40 9.09
C PRO A 71 12.86 -2.29 8.24
N ARG A 72 13.43 -3.09 7.32
CA ARG A 72 12.72 -4.02 6.43
C ARG A 72 13.17 -5.48 6.63
N ALA A 73 13.89 -5.76 7.72
CA ALA A 73 14.32 -7.11 8.06
C ALA A 73 13.14 -8.10 8.15
N ALA A 74 13.41 -9.37 7.87
CA ALA A 74 12.40 -10.43 7.84
C ALA A 74 11.89 -10.89 9.23
N ASN A 75 12.34 -10.24 10.31
CA ASN A 75 11.91 -10.58 11.67
C ASN A 75 10.60 -9.89 12.04
N ASP A 76 9.83 -10.51 12.95
CA ASP A 76 8.49 -10.07 13.32
C ASP A 76 8.43 -8.60 13.78
N SER A 77 9.45 -8.12 14.48
CA SER A 77 9.48 -6.74 14.98
C SER A 77 9.60 -5.71 13.86
N ALA A 78 10.44 -5.98 12.86
CA ALA A 78 10.61 -5.11 11.70
C ALA A 78 9.37 -5.15 10.79
N VAL A 79 8.72 -6.31 10.65
CA VAL A 79 7.47 -6.45 9.87
C VAL A 79 6.30 -5.74 10.56
N ALA A 80 6.17 -5.87 11.88
CA ALA A 80 5.17 -5.13 12.66
C ALA A 80 5.36 -3.61 12.56
N ALA A 81 6.61 -3.14 12.60
CA ALA A 81 6.92 -1.73 12.41
C ALA A 81 6.61 -1.22 10.99
N GLN A 82 6.85 -2.03 9.96
CA GLN A 82 6.44 -1.75 8.57
C GLN A 82 4.92 -1.61 8.46
N ALA A 83 4.17 -2.57 9.02
CA ALA A 83 2.72 -2.54 9.04
C ALA A 83 2.17 -1.28 9.74
N LYS A 84 2.75 -0.88 10.88
CA LYS A 84 2.40 0.36 11.58
C LYS A 84 2.62 1.61 10.71
N ARG A 85 3.84 1.78 10.17
CA ARG A 85 4.16 2.92 9.29
C ARG A 85 3.21 2.99 8.09
N PHE A 86 2.88 1.83 7.52
CA PHE A 86 1.97 1.77 6.39
C PHE A 86 0.53 2.16 6.78
N ARG A 87 0.00 1.70 7.92
CA ARG A 87 -1.32 2.13 8.41
C ARG A 87 -1.39 3.64 8.62
N GLU A 88 -0.34 4.24 9.17
CA GLU A 88 -0.23 5.68 9.35
C GLU A 88 -0.26 6.42 8.00
N ARG A 89 0.55 5.99 7.03
CA ARG A 89 0.53 6.54 5.66
C ARG A 89 -0.81 6.35 4.96
N LEU A 90 -1.47 5.21 5.17
CA LEU A 90 -2.79 4.94 4.62
C LEU A 90 -3.84 5.89 5.21
N ARG A 91 -3.81 6.14 6.52
CA ARG A 91 -4.68 7.12 7.18
C ARG A 91 -4.47 8.51 6.59
N ASP A 92 -3.22 8.92 6.44
CA ASP A 92 -2.90 10.24 5.90
C ASP A 92 -3.34 10.34 4.43
N THR A 93 -3.15 9.27 3.64
CA THR A 93 -3.67 9.18 2.26
C THR A 93 -5.21 9.28 2.22
N VAL A 94 -5.92 8.61 3.12
CA VAL A 94 -7.38 8.70 3.24
C VAL A 94 -7.81 10.13 3.59
N ARG A 95 -7.11 10.79 4.51
CA ARG A 95 -7.38 12.19 4.89
C ARG A 95 -7.15 13.14 3.73
N ASP A 96 -6.05 12.98 2.99
CA ASP A 96 -5.75 13.76 1.78
C ASP A 96 -6.84 13.60 0.71
N ILE A 97 -7.35 12.37 0.52
CA ILE A 97 -8.45 12.09 -0.41
C ILE A 97 -9.79 12.63 0.11
N HIS A 98 -10.00 12.69 1.42
CA HIS A 98 -11.28 13.17 1.97
C HIS A 98 -11.35 14.70 2.11
N GLY A 99 -10.20 15.39 2.08
CA GLY A 99 -10.05 16.83 2.36
C GLY A 99 -9.90 17.77 1.15
N SER A 100 -10.30 17.34 -0.05
CA SER A 100 -10.28 18.17 -1.26
C SER A 100 -11.71 18.29 -1.79
N GLU A 101 -12.24 19.51 -1.87
CA GLU A 101 -13.66 19.84 -2.12
C GLU A 101 -14.27 19.20 -3.40
N ASP A 102 -13.44 18.67 -4.31
CA ASP A 102 -13.86 17.99 -5.55
C ASP A 102 -14.21 16.48 -5.41
N LEU A 103 -13.98 15.86 -4.24
CA LEU A 103 -14.08 14.39 -4.07
C LEU A 103 -15.40 13.91 -3.43
N ALA A 104 -16.39 14.79 -3.28
CA ALA A 104 -17.70 14.44 -2.70
C ALA A 104 -18.50 13.42 -3.54
N ASN A 105 -18.18 13.27 -4.83
CA ASN A 105 -18.94 12.47 -5.80
C ASN A 105 -18.24 11.18 -6.28
N MET A 106 -17.01 10.88 -5.84
CA MET A 106 -16.34 9.62 -6.18
C MET A 106 -16.38 8.62 -5.02
N PRO A 107 -16.53 7.30 -5.30
CA PRO A 107 -16.38 6.28 -4.27
C PRO A 107 -14.95 6.33 -3.73
N LYS A 108 -14.81 6.65 -2.45
CA LYS A 108 -13.54 6.81 -1.71
C LYS A 108 -12.92 5.45 -1.36
N ASN A 109 -12.89 4.54 -2.32
CA ASN A 109 -12.41 3.18 -2.14
C ASN A 109 -10.91 3.12 -2.42
N ILE A 110 -10.14 2.70 -1.43
CA ILE A 110 -8.71 2.44 -1.57
C ILE A 110 -8.50 0.93 -1.61
N VAL A 111 -7.77 0.46 -2.62
CA VAL A 111 -7.35 -0.93 -2.75
C VAL A 111 -5.90 -1.04 -2.34
N VAL A 112 -5.61 -1.88 -1.36
CA VAL A 112 -4.24 -2.23 -0.96
C VAL A 112 -3.93 -3.64 -1.45
N VAL A 113 -2.93 -3.75 -2.34
CA VAL A 113 -2.41 -5.02 -2.83
C VAL A 113 -1.10 -5.33 -2.12
N THR A 114 -1.06 -6.46 -1.43
CA THR A 114 0.08 -6.94 -0.63
C THR A 114 0.08 -8.48 -0.59
N HIS A 115 0.83 -9.06 0.33
CA HIS A 115 1.10 -10.48 0.43
C HIS A 115 0.43 -11.13 1.64
N GLY A 116 0.31 -12.45 1.61
CA GLY A 116 -0.51 -13.21 2.54
C GLY A 116 -0.03 -13.12 3.98
N VAL A 117 1.29 -13.26 4.22
CA VAL A 117 1.80 -13.21 5.60
C VAL A 117 1.89 -11.77 6.10
N PHE A 118 2.31 -10.82 5.26
CA PHE A 118 2.28 -9.40 5.62
C PHE A 118 0.88 -8.90 6.02
N MET A 119 -0.17 -9.36 5.33
CA MET A 119 -1.57 -9.00 5.64
C MET A 119 -1.90 -9.23 7.13
N LYS A 120 -1.36 -10.29 7.74
CA LYS A 120 -1.56 -10.61 9.16
C LYS A 120 -1.10 -9.49 10.09
N TYR A 121 0.07 -8.91 9.81
CA TYR A 121 0.61 -7.78 10.57
C TYR A 121 -0.10 -6.49 10.23
N LEU A 122 -0.51 -6.32 8.96
CA LEU A 122 -1.22 -5.14 8.49
C LEU A 122 -2.56 -4.97 9.21
N CYS A 123 -3.38 -6.02 9.27
CA CYS A 123 -4.69 -5.97 9.92
C CYS A 123 -4.67 -6.33 11.42
N GLY A 124 -3.53 -6.81 11.95
CA GLY A 124 -3.43 -7.23 13.35
C GLY A 124 -4.15 -8.55 13.66
N ASP A 125 -4.53 -9.32 12.65
CA ASP A 125 -5.19 -10.62 12.77
C ASP A 125 -4.25 -11.72 12.26
N MET A 126 -3.60 -12.43 13.18
CA MET A 126 -2.69 -13.54 12.83
C MET A 126 -3.40 -14.78 12.29
N THR A 127 -4.73 -14.84 12.45
CA THR A 127 -5.57 -15.96 12.03
C THR A 127 -6.15 -15.78 10.63
N ILE A 128 -6.05 -14.57 10.05
CA ILE A 128 -6.51 -14.32 8.69
C ILE A 128 -5.80 -15.25 7.70
N ASP A 129 -6.60 -15.87 6.85
CA ASP A 129 -6.16 -16.74 5.76
C ASP A 129 -7.06 -16.48 4.56
N LEU A 130 -6.50 -15.79 3.55
CA LEU A 130 -7.20 -15.44 2.32
C LEU A 130 -6.62 -16.27 1.19
N PRO A 131 -7.45 -16.80 0.27
CA PRO A 131 -6.93 -17.46 -0.93
C PRO A 131 -6.13 -16.48 -1.79
N LYS A 132 -5.39 -16.97 -2.78
CA LYS A 132 -4.75 -16.11 -3.78
C LYS A 132 -5.79 -15.20 -4.44
N ALA A 133 -5.51 -13.91 -4.50
CA ALA A 133 -6.45 -12.86 -4.93
C ALA A 133 -7.74 -12.74 -4.07
N GLY A 134 -7.77 -13.35 -2.89
CA GLY A 134 -8.77 -13.10 -1.87
C GLY A 134 -8.62 -11.69 -1.29
N TRP A 135 -9.73 -11.14 -0.82
CA TRP A 135 -9.80 -9.79 -0.29
C TRP A 135 -10.67 -9.74 0.98
N ARG A 136 -10.51 -8.69 1.75
CA ARG A 136 -11.35 -8.33 2.88
C ARG A 136 -11.42 -6.80 2.95
N THR A 137 -12.57 -6.27 3.35
CA THR A 137 -12.75 -4.82 3.49
C THR A 137 -12.49 -4.40 4.93
N PHE A 138 -11.89 -3.23 5.08
CA PHE A 138 -11.61 -2.64 6.37
C PHE A 138 -11.99 -1.16 6.37
N ALA A 139 -12.48 -0.67 7.50
CA ALA A 139 -12.52 0.74 7.82
C ALA A 139 -11.22 1.14 8.53
N ILE A 140 -10.63 2.26 8.13
CA ILE A 140 -9.50 2.86 8.84
C ILE A 140 -10.02 3.70 10.01
N ALA A 141 -9.39 3.58 11.18
CA ALA A 141 -9.74 4.35 12.38
C ALA A 141 -8.49 4.73 13.18
N ASP A 142 -8.65 5.69 14.07
CA ASP A 142 -7.65 6.00 15.11
C ASP A 142 -7.89 5.08 16.31
N GLY A 143 -6.89 4.28 16.66
CA GLY A 143 -6.87 3.36 17.79
C GLY A 143 -6.33 4.02 19.07
N VAL A 144 -5.93 3.18 20.04
CA VAL A 144 -5.28 3.65 21.28
C VAL A 144 -4.01 4.43 20.92
N ASP A 145 -3.74 5.51 21.65
CA ASP A 145 -2.62 6.43 21.41
C ASP A 145 -2.59 7.05 20.00
N SER A 146 -3.76 7.13 19.31
CA SER A 146 -3.88 7.65 17.94
C SER A 146 -3.09 6.86 16.89
N GLU A 147 -2.79 5.59 17.15
CA GLU A 147 -2.24 4.69 16.12
C GLU A 147 -3.32 4.34 15.09
N ALA A 148 -2.99 4.38 13.81
CA ALA A 148 -3.91 3.96 12.76
C ALA A 148 -4.18 2.44 12.83
N VAL A 149 -5.45 2.03 12.83
CA VAL A 149 -5.90 0.63 12.86
C VAL A 149 -6.86 0.33 11.71
N LEU A 150 -6.97 -0.96 11.35
CA LEU A 150 -7.87 -1.47 10.31
C LEU A 150 -8.94 -2.36 10.95
N ASN A 151 -10.18 -1.89 10.97
CA ASN A 151 -11.32 -2.63 11.51
C ASN A 151 -12.04 -3.34 10.37
N PRO A 152 -12.18 -4.68 10.39
CA PRO A 152 -12.94 -5.40 9.38
C PRO A 152 -14.37 -4.86 9.27
N ILE A 153 -14.87 -4.72 8.05
CA ILE A 153 -16.29 -4.44 7.79
C ILE A 153 -16.89 -5.55 6.93
N GLU A 154 -18.14 -5.90 7.22
CA GLU A 154 -18.92 -6.95 6.52
C GLU A 154 -19.30 -6.54 5.09
#